data_AF-A0A8G1SC08-F1
#
_entry.id   AF-A0A8G1SC08-F1
#
_cell.length_a   1.000
_cell.length_b   1.000
_cell.length_c   1.000
_cell.angle_alpha   90.00
_cell.angle_beta   90.00
_cell.angle_gamma   90.00
#
_symmetry.space_group_name_H-M   'P 1'
#
loop_
_entity.id
_entity.type
_entity.pdbx_description
1 polymer ?
#
loop_
_entity_poly.entity_id
_entity_poly.type
_entity_poly.pdbx_seq_one_letter_code
_entity_poly.pdbx_strand_id
1 'polypeptide(L)'
;MLAKLYGIAELNNGQALNASYPYTISELAKLLDMGSWHYVHKVLERIHKETGFNIKSSDNNYHVLVKTGKEGVHKYSPAAFELIKKIINGQKYKLKP
;
A
#
# COMPACT_ATOMS: atom_id res chain seq x y z
N MET A 1 -9.84 -36.65 3.64
CA MET A 1 -9.18 -35.88 4.70
C MET A 1 -8.56 -34.60 4.12
N LEU A 2 -9.39 -33.71 3.53
CA LEU A 2 -8.92 -32.55 2.75
C LEU A 2 -9.35 -31.18 3.36
N ALA A 3 -10.36 -31.16 4.22
CA ALA A 3 -10.88 -29.93 4.84
C ALA A 3 -9.87 -29.22 5.76
N LYS A 4 -8.88 -29.94 6.31
CA LYS A 4 -7.92 -29.37 7.28
C LYS A 4 -6.82 -28.53 6.62
N LEU A 5 -6.47 -28.78 5.34
CA LEU A 5 -5.40 -28.05 4.66
C LEU A 5 -5.88 -26.69 4.14
N TYR A 6 -7.13 -26.59 3.66
CA TYR A 6 -7.73 -25.32 3.23
C TYR A 6 -7.92 -24.33 4.38
N GLY A 7 -8.29 -24.81 5.58
CA GLY A 7 -8.48 -23.94 6.75
C GLY A 7 -7.19 -23.26 7.25
N ILE A 8 -6.02 -23.89 7.10
CA ILE A 8 -4.73 -23.30 7.53
C ILE A 8 -4.17 -22.37 6.46
N ALA A 9 -4.41 -22.66 5.18
CA ALA A 9 -3.99 -21.81 4.06
C ALA A 9 -4.74 -20.46 4.05
N GLU A 10 -6.03 -20.44 4.36
CA GLU A 10 -6.81 -19.20 4.45
C GLU A 10 -6.45 -18.37 5.69
N LEU A 11 -6.21 -19.02 6.85
CA LEU A 11 -5.73 -18.36 8.07
C LEU A 11 -4.31 -17.76 7.91
N ASN A 12 -3.51 -18.29 6.97
CA ASN A 12 -2.20 -17.74 6.60
C ASN A 12 -2.29 -16.55 5.62
N ASN A 13 -3.28 -16.53 4.72
CA ASN A 13 -3.36 -15.49 3.69
C ASN A 13 -3.61 -14.09 4.28
N GLY A 14 -4.49 -13.97 5.27
CA GLY A 14 -4.77 -12.67 5.91
C GLY A 14 -3.57 -12.12 6.68
N GLN A 15 -2.85 -13.00 7.40
CA GLN A 15 -1.63 -12.62 8.13
C GLN A 15 -0.48 -12.26 7.18
N ALA A 16 -0.28 -13.06 6.12
CA ALA A 16 0.73 -12.78 5.09
C ALA A 16 0.45 -11.47 4.34
N LEU A 17 -0.83 -11.16 4.08
CA LEU A 17 -1.24 -9.89 3.47
C LEU A 17 -0.95 -8.72 4.42
N ASN A 18 -1.35 -8.82 5.69
CA ASN A 18 -1.07 -7.78 6.68
C ASN A 18 0.44 -7.59 6.92
N ALA A 19 1.25 -8.65 6.83
CA ALA A 19 2.71 -8.55 6.92
C ALA A 19 3.32 -7.84 5.69
N SER A 20 2.78 -8.11 4.49
CA SER A 20 3.25 -7.52 3.24
C SER A 20 2.77 -6.08 3.01
N TYR A 21 1.56 -5.76 3.47
CA TYR A 21 0.91 -4.46 3.34
C TYR A 21 0.44 -3.96 4.72
N PRO A 22 1.36 -3.69 5.66
CA PRO A 22 1.00 -3.42 7.05
C PRO A 22 0.33 -2.06 7.23
N TYR A 23 0.52 -1.11 6.31
CA TYR A 23 0.15 0.29 6.55
C TYR A 23 -1.16 0.70 5.88
N THR A 24 -1.91 1.55 6.53
CA THR A 24 -2.92 2.44 5.95
C THR A 24 -2.26 3.75 5.50
N ILE A 25 -2.96 4.57 4.73
CA ILE A 25 -2.43 5.88 4.31
C ILE A 25 -2.18 6.82 5.50
N SER A 26 -2.98 6.72 6.56
CA SER A 26 -2.80 7.49 7.79
C SER A 26 -1.57 7.05 8.57
N GLU A 27 -1.29 5.74 8.61
CA GLU A 27 -0.07 5.20 9.22
C GLU A 27 1.17 5.62 8.44
N LEU A 28 1.12 5.63 7.09
CA LEU A 28 2.19 6.19 6.27
C LEU A 28 2.44 7.66 6.61
N ALA A 29 1.38 8.46 6.73
CA ALA A 29 1.52 9.88 7.08
C ALA A 29 2.20 10.07 8.44
N LYS A 30 1.90 9.21 9.43
CA LYS A 30 2.56 9.21 10.74
C LYS A 30 4.03 8.79 10.63
N LEU A 31 4.33 7.72 9.91
CA LEU A 31 5.71 7.20 9.75
C LEU A 31 6.62 8.17 8.99
N LEU A 32 6.05 8.98 8.09
CA LEU A 32 6.75 9.96 7.27
C LEU A 32 6.75 11.37 7.89
N ASP A 33 6.16 11.54 9.08
CA ASP A 33 5.99 12.83 9.75
C ASP A 33 5.29 13.90 8.89
N MET A 34 4.30 13.48 8.09
CA MET A 34 3.58 14.34 7.15
C MET A 34 2.28 14.92 7.73
N GLY A 35 1.95 14.60 8.99
CA GLY A 35 0.79 15.12 9.73
C GLY A 35 -0.57 14.55 9.33
N SER A 36 -0.91 14.48 8.03
CA SER A 36 -2.21 14.01 7.55
C SER A 36 -2.11 13.13 6.31
N TRP A 37 -3.03 12.17 6.20
CA TRP A 37 -3.17 11.29 5.03
C TRP A 37 -3.31 12.07 3.71
N HIS A 38 -3.90 13.28 3.76
CA HIS A 38 -4.06 14.15 2.59
C HIS A 38 -2.72 14.50 1.93
N TYR A 39 -1.66 14.67 2.71
CA TYR A 39 -0.34 15.00 2.15
C TYR A 39 0.30 13.79 1.47
N VAL A 40 0.15 12.60 2.04
CA VAL A 40 0.56 11.35 1.38
C VAL A 40 -0.22 11.17 0.08
N HIS A 41 -1.55 11.42 0.11
CA HIS A 41 -2.37 11.31 -1.09
C HIS A 41 -1.91 12.28 -2.19
N LYS A 42 -1.54 13.52 -1.85
CA LYS A 42 -0.95 14.46 -2.82
C LYS A 42 0.34 13.94 -3.46
N VAL A 43 1.17 13.19 -2.72
CA VAL A 43 2.35 12.55 -3.31
C VAL A 43 1.97 11.44 -4.28
N LEU A 44 0.96 10.61 -3.95
CA LEU A 44 0.45 9.59 -4.88
C LEU A 44 -0.12 10.21 -6.16
N GLU A 45 -0.87 11.30 -6.05
CA GLU A 45 -1.38 12.05 -7.21
C GLU A 45 -0.24 12.67 -8.02
N ARG A 46 0.81 13.15 -7.37
CA ARG A 46 2.01 13.64 -8.05
C ARG A 46 2.69 12.53 -8.86
N ILE A 47 2.85 11.33 -8.31
CA ILE A 47 3.39 10.17 -9.03
C ILE A 47 2.54 9.88 -10.27
N HIS A 48 1.22 9.84 -10.11
CA HIS A 48 0.31 9.60 -11.22
C HIS A 48 0.46 10.67 -12.30
N LYS A 49 0.54 11.96 -11.94
CA LYS A 49 0.73 13.06 -12.89
C LYS A 49 2.08 13.00 -13.62
N GLU A 50 3.16 12.65 -12.91
CA GLU A 50 4.52 12.62 -13.46
C GLU A 50 4.79 11.37 -14.31
N THR A 51 4.13 10.25 -14.01
CA THR A 51 4.50 8.93 -14.59
C THR A 51 3.36 8.21 -15.31
N GLY A 52 2.13 8.68 -15.17
CA GLY A 52 0.93 7.96 -15.63
C GLY A 52 0.54 6.76 -14.76
N PHE A 53 1.34 6.39 -13.75
CA PHE A 53 1.06 5.23 -12.90
C PHE A 53 0.22 5.62 -11.68
N ASN A 54 -1.05 5.21 -11.68
CA ASN A 54 -1.94 5.36 -10.54
C ASN A 54 -1.77 4.18 -9.56
N ILE A 55 -1.05 4.42 -8.46
CA ILE A 55 -0.78 3.40 -7.43
C ILE A 55 -2.07 2.79 -6.85
N LYS A 56 -3.19 3.51 -6.82
CA LYS A 56 -4.43 3.03 -6.18
C LYS A 56 -5.39 2.32 -7.14
N SER A 57 -5.10 2.28 -8.44
CA SER A 57 -6.04 1.77 -9.46
C SER A 57 -6.15 0.25 -9.49
N SER A 58 -5.14 -0.45 -8.98
CA SER A 58 -5.04 -1.92 -9.00
C SER A 58 -4.11 -2.39 -7.90
N ASP A 59 -4.24 -3.66 -7.50
CA ASP A 59 -3.30 -4.29 -6.58
C ASP A 59 -1.91 -4.41 -7.25
N ASN A 60 -0.88 -3.91 -6.57
CA ASN A 60 0.50 -3.83 -7.07
C ASN A 60 1.51 -3.86 -5.92
N ASN A 61 2.80 -3.78 -6.22
CA ASN A 61 3.87 -3.86 -5.21
C ASN A 61 3.80 -2.79 -4.10
N TYR A 62 3.05 -1.70 -4.30
CA TYR A 62 2.92 -0.59 -3.37
C TYR A 62 1.60 -0.61 -2.60
N HIS A 63 0.52 -1.09 -3.22
CA HIS A 63 -0.84 -0.91 -2.72
C HIS A 63 -1.70 -2.14 -3.03
N VAL A 64 -2.58 -2.48 -2.09
CA VAL A 64 -3.69 -3.42 -2.30
C VAL A 64 -4.99 -2.88 -1.71
N LEU A 65 -6.12 -3.22 -2.32
CA LEU A 65 -7.45 -2.94 -1.78
C LEU A 65 -8.03 -4.20 -1.12
N VAL A 66 -7.99 -4.24 0.22
CA VAL A 66 -8.62 -5.32 0.98
C VAL A 66 -10.12 -5.04 1.05
N LYS A 67 -10.92 -5.82 0.32
CA LYS A 67 -12.38 -5.65 0.28
C LYS A 67 -13.02 -6.08 1.60
N THR A 68 -13.85 -5.22 2.16
CA THR A 68 -14.67 -5.48 3.34
C THR A 68 -16.12 -5.16 2.96
N GLY A 69 -16.79 -6.10 2.29
CA GLY A 69 -18.14 -5.90 1.76
C GLY A 69 -18.17 -5.00 0.53
N LYS A 70 -19.00 -3.94 0.57
CA LYS A 70 -19.15 -2.98 -0.55
C LYS A 70 -17.99 -1.99 -0.66
N GLU A 71 -17.29 -1.76 0.44
CA GLU A 71 -16.12 -0.88 0.50
C GLU A 71 -14.84 -1.70 0.71
N GLY A 72 -13.69 -1.05 0.69
CA GLY A 72 -12.41 -1.70 0.95
C GLY A 72 -11.45 -0.77 1.66
N VAL A 73 -10.48 -1.37 2.33
CA VAL A 73 -9.40 -0.67 3.02
C VAL A 73 -8.17 -0.68 2.13
N HIS A 74 -7.65 0.52 1.81
CA HIS A 74 -6.37 0.65 1.11
C HIS A 74 -5.22 0.33 2.06
N LYS A 75 -4.45 -0.71 1.73
CA LYS A 75 -3.26 -1.12 2.46
C LYS A 75 -2.02 -0.90 1.60
N TYR A 76 -0.92 -0.54 2.23
CA TYR A 76 0.31 -0.12 1.59
C TYR A 76 1.49 -0.91 2.13
N SER A 77 2.42 -1.23 1.23
CA SER A 77 3.61 -2.00 1.54
C SER A 77 4.74 -1.11 2.10
N PRO A 78 5.79 -1.68 2.68
CA PRO A 78 7.04 -0.96 2.96
C PRO A 78 7.67 -0.33 1.71
N ALA A 79 7.44 -0.91 0.51
CA ALA A 79 7.92 -0.31 -0.73
C ALA A 79 7.22 1.01 -1.04
N ALA A 80 5.94 1.18 -0.66
CA ALA A 80 5.22 2.45 -0.79
C ALA A 80 5.81 3.51 0.14
N PHE A 81 6.08 3.14 1.40
CA PHE A 81 6.77 4.02 2.36
C PHE A 81 8.10 4.53 1.79
N GLU A 82 8.96 3.62 1.31
CA GLU A 82 10.27 3.99 0.74
C GLU A 82 10.14 4.84 -0.52
N LEU A 83 9.15 4.56 -1.38
CA LEU A 83 8.89 5.37 -2.56
C LEU A 83 8.49 6.81 -2.19
N ILE A 84 7.53 6.96 -1.27
CA ILE A 84 7.07 8.29 -0.82
C ILE A 84 8.21 9.04 -0.12
N LYS A 85 8.97 8.36 0.75
CA LYS A 85 10.14 8.92 1.44
C LYS A 85 11.18 9.46 0.47
N LYS A 86 11.48 8.72 -0.61
CA LYS A 86 12.39 9.18 -1.66
C LYS A 86 11.87 10.45 -2.35
N ILE A 87 10.58 10.48 -2.68
CA ILE A 87 9.97 11.61 -3.39
C ILE A 87 9.97 12.88 -2.54
N ILE A 88 9.58 12.80 -1.26
CA ILE A 88 9.56 13.97 -0.37
C ILE A 88 10.97 14.51 -0.09
N ASN A 89 11.99 13.64 -0.14
CA ASN A 89 13.39 14.01 0.04
C ASN A 89 14.06 14.43 -1.29
N GLY A 90 13.34 14.51 -2.40
CA GLY A 90 13.88 14.87 -3.71
C GLY A 90 14.87 13.84 -4.28
N GLN A 91 14.83 12.60 -3.81
CA GLN A 91 15.72 11.52 -4.25
C GLN A 91 15.20 10.89 -5.54
N LYS A 92 16.13 10.40 -6.37
CA LYS A 92 15.79 9.63 -7.57
C LYS A 92 15.07 8.33 -7.18
N TYR A 93 14.03 7.99 -7.92
CA TYR A 93 13.25 6.77 -7.71
C TYR A 93 12.98 6.07 -9.05
N LYS A 94 12.72 4.76 -8.98
CA LYS A 94 12.25 3.95 -10.12
C LYS A 94 11.01 3.19 -9.69
N LEU A 95 9.95 3.29 -10.47
CA LEU A 95 8.73 2.54 -10.24
C LEU A 95 8.93 1.05 -10.55
N LYS A 96 8.30 0.22 -9.73
CA LYS A 96 8.20 -1.23 -9.84
C LYS A 96 6.70 -1.57 -9.72
N PRO A 97 5.89 -1.29 -10.76
CA PRO A 97 4.48 -1.64 -10.75
C PRO A 97 4.29 -3.13 -10.46
#